data_AF-A0AAD0YMU6-F1
#
_entry.id   AF-A0AAD0YMU6-F1
#
_cell.length_a   1.000
_cell.length_b   1.000
_cell.length_c   1.000
_cell.angle_alpha   90.00
_cell.angle_beta   90.00
_cell.angle_gamma   90.00
#
_symmetry.space_group_name_H-M   'P 1'
#
loop_
_entity.id
_entity.type
_entity.pdbx_description
1 polymer ?
#
loop_
_entity_poly.entity_id
_entity_poly.type
_entity_poly.pdbx_seq_one_letter_code
_entity_poly.pdbx_strand_id
1 'polypeptide(L)'
;MFFILLFLFSGLRAQKLTITNNSGNPIIIKNGKKEVTLNNRDKKEFTETNNVSINTLNEFIQNITLFLEPTEKLNITIEKNNKFVYTGDQAERHEYITQQLNIDTFGKINTYEQIGQRRNSSELKNASELLLLDILRKTELPNIIISPKETISIRRLKNYIKYNWLYTLFTTINHQDKHFKKEALNYYYKKYIETDIPKFSCATSLQYRVIEVLAKNKSLLPAELPTYPIVEHTDDDTINQYLPQNCQKQYFQEKYNYLNHIEGHNKEYYNRILKEKFNE
;
A
#
# COMPACT_ATOMS: atom_id res chain seq x y z
N MET A 1 -50.43 -5.87 -19.83
CA MET A 1 -50.21 -4.42 -19.63
C MET A 1 -49.17 -4.27 -18.53
N PHE A 2 -48.00 -3.71 -18.87
CA PHE A 2 -47.03 -3.02 -17.99
C PHE A 2 -46.43 -3.82 -16.79
N PHE A 3 -45.12 -3.90 -16.54
CA PHE A 3 -43.96 -3.17 -17.04
C PHE A 3 -42.79 -4.15 -17.23
N ILE A 4 -42.09 -3.91 -18.31
CA ILE A 4 -40.81 -4.50 -18.65
C ILE A 4 -39.83 -4.19 -17.51
N LEU A 5 -39.23 -5.21 -16.89
CA LEU A 5 -38.01 -5.10 -16.08
C LEU A 5 -36.83 -4.79 -17.03
N LEU A 6 -36.91 -3.64 -17.70
CA LEU A 6 -35.91 -3.10 -18.60
C LEU A 6 -34.85 -2.46 -17.72
N PHE A 7 -33.74 -3.18 -17.53
CA PHE A 7 -32.40 -2.60 -17.45
C PHE A 7 -32.25 -1.27 -16.66
N LEU A 8 -32.46 -1.31 -15.35
CA LEU A 8 -31.85 -0.33 -14.42
C LEU A 8 -30.38 -0.67 -14.09
N PHE A 9 -29.71 -1.50 -14.91
CA PHE A 9 -28.25 -1.63 -14.93
C PHE A 9 -27.56 -0.59 -15.83
N SER A 10 -28.28 0.45 -16.25
CA SER A 10 -27.72 1.59 -16.99
C SER A 10 -27.12 2.61 -16.02
N GLY A 11 -26.04 2.22 -15.34
CA GLY A 11 -25.35 3.14 -14.44
C GLY A 11 -24.22 2.58 -13.58
N LEU A 12 -23.63 1.42 -13.90
CA LEU A 12 -22.31 1.06 -13.35
C LEU A 12 -21.26 1.99 -13.99
N ARG A 13 -21.30 3.27 -13.64
CA ARG A 13 -20.18 4.18 -13.92
C ARG A 13 -19.06 3.72 -13.01
N ALA A 14 -18.10 3.04 -13.61
CA ALA A 14 -16.82 2.75 -13.02
C ALA A 14 -15.96 4.01 -12.98
N GLN A 15 -15.14 4.14 -11.93
CA GLN A 15 -14.18 5.22 -11.79
C GLN A 15 -13.38 5.40 -13.07
N LYS A 16 -13.17 6.65 -13.49
CA LYS A 16 -12.47 6.96 -14.73
C LYS A 16 -11.12 7.58 -14.45
N LEU A 17 -10.09 6.99 -15.02
CA LEU A 17 -8.76 7.59 -15.10
C LEU A 17 -8.47 7.93 -16.56
N THR A 18 -8.21 9.20 -16.84
CA THR A 18 -7.66 9.64 -18.12
C THR A 18 -6.17 9.92 -17.96
N ILE A 19 -5.34 9.35 -18.84
CA ILE A 19 -3.93 9.72 -18.94
C ILE A 19 -3.69 10.38 -20.30
N THR A 20 -3.02 11.54 -20.28
CA THR A 20 -2.62 12.28 -21.49
C THR A 20 -1.10 12.44 -21.48
N ASN A 21 -0.45 12.10 -22.60
CA ASN A 21 0.99 12.24 -22.75
C ASN A 21 1.33 13.54 -23.49
N ASN A 22 1.92 14.51 -22.80
CA ASN A 22 2.46 15.75 -23.38
C ASN A 22 3.97 15.89 -23.14
N SER A 23 4.67 14.79 -22.87
CA SER A 23 6.09 14.79 -22.50
C SER A 23 7.04 14.99 -23.67
N GLY A 24 6.56 14.84 -24.91
CA GLY A 24 7.38 14.81 -26.12
C GLY A 24 7.90 13.42 -26.50
N ASN A 25 7.82 12.45 -25.59
CA ASN A 25 8.35 11.09 -25.73
C ASN A 25 7.25 10.05 -25.51
N PRO A 26 7.30 8.86 -26.11
CA PRO A 26 6.34 7.79 -25.80
C PRO A 26 6.40 7.38 -24.32
N ILE A 27 5.24 7.07 -23.75
CA ILE A 27 5.11 6.48 -22.41
C ILE A 27 4.39 5.13 -22.51
N ILE A 28 4.66 4.27 -21.55
CA ILE A 28 4.00 2.96 -21.43
C ILE A 28 3.14 2.96 -20.16
N ILE A 29 1.87 2.62 -20.30
CA ILE A 29 0.93 2.50 -19.19
C ILE A 29 0.57 1.03 -19.01
N LYS A 30 0.81 0.50 -17.81
CA LYS A 30 0.41 -0.85 -17.40
C LYS A 30 -0.80 -0.78 -16.46
N ASN A 31 -1.83 -1.56 -16.77
CA ASN A 31 -3.01 -1.78 -15.94
C ASN A 31 -3.23 -3.29 -15.80
N GLY A 32 -2.72 -3.88 -14.72
CA GLY A 32 -2.61 -5.34 -14.59
C GLY A 32 -1.77 -5.95 -15.71
N LYS A 33 -2.31 -6.94 -16.43
CA LYS A 33 -1.65 -7.61 -17.57
C LYS A 33 -1.73 -6.82 -18.89
N LYS A 34 -2.48 -5.72 -18.94
CA LYS A 34 -2.66 -4.90 -20.15
C LYS A 34 -1.63 -3.79 -20.18
N GLU A 35 -1.01 -3.60 -21.34
CA GLU A 35 -0.03 -2.55 -21.60
C GLU A 35 -0.51 -1.67 -22.77
N VAL A 36 -0.38 -0.36 -22.63
CA VAL A 36 -0.75 0.62 -23.66
C VAL A 36 0.36 1.63 -23.82
N THR A 37 0.90 1.75 -25.04
CA THR A 37 1.83 2.81 -25.40
C THR A 37 1.05 4.06 -25.82
N LEU A 38 1.37 5.21 -25.23
CA LEU A 38 0.87 6.52 -25.66
C LEU A 38 2.01 7.33 -26.26
N ASN A 39 1.88 7.70 -27.53
CA ASN A 39 2.80 8.64 -28.16
C ASN A 39 2.51 10.06 -27.69
N ASN A 40 3.31 11.01 -28.12
CA ASN A 40 3.13 12.42 -27.77
C ASN A 40 1.76 12.92 -28.25
N ARG A 41 1.05 13.64 -27.36
CA ARG A 41 -0.33 14.12 -27.46
C ARG A 41 -1.42 13.04 -27.44
N ASP A 42 -1.06 11.77 -27.31
CA ASP A 42 -2.05 10.71 -27.17
C ASP A 42 -2.71 10.75 -25.79
N LYS A 43 -3.97 10.32 -25.77
CA LYS A 43 -4.79 10.22 -24.56
C LYS A 43 -5.46 8.86 -24.49
N LYS A 44 -5.56 8.30 -23.29
CA LYS A 44 -6.31 7.07 -23.01
C LYS A 44 -7.15 7.20 -21.76
N GLU A 45 -8.40 6.75 -21.87
CA GLU A 45 -9.30 6.55 -20.73
C GLU A 45 -9.21 5.08 -20.28
N PHE A 46 -9.14 4.89 -18.97
CA PHE A 46 -9.20 3.61 -18.27
C PHE A 46 -10.43 3.62 -17.37
N THR A 47 -11.23 2.58 -17.47
CA THR A 47 -12.39 2.31 -16.60
C THR A 47 -12.08 1.09 -15.73
N GLU A 48 -12.68 1.02 -14.54
CA GLU A 48 -12.57 -0.15 -13.63
C GLU A 48 -11.13 -0.48 -13.19
N THR A 49 -10.23 0.51 -13.17
CA THR A 49 -8.85 0.31 -12.73
C THR A 49 -8.67 0.76 -11.29
N ASN A 50 -8.02 -0.04 -10.45
CA ASN A 50 -7.65 0.36 -9.08
C ASN A 50 -6.22 0.90 -8.98
N ASN A 51 -5.38 0.55 -9.95
CA ASN A 51 -3.98 0.96 -10.03
C ASN A 51 -3.52 1.04 -11.48
N VAL A 52 -2.58 1.93 -11.74
CA VAL A 52 -1.82 1.95 -12.99
C VAL A 52 -0.36 2.19 -12.69
N SER A 53 0.50 1.66 -13.54
CA SER A 53 1.92 1.96 -13.55
C SER A 53 2.25 2.70 -14.83
N ILE A 54 2.99 3.81 -14.73
CA ILE A 54 3.39 4.62 -15.87
C ILE A 54 4.92 4.56 -15.96
N ASN A 55 5.42 4.00 -17.06
CA ASN A 55 6.84 3.92 -17.37
C ASN A 55 7.19 4.98 -18.41
N THR A 56 8.17 5.81 -18.09
CA THR A 56 8.72 6.84 -18.97
C THR A 56 10.10 6.41 -19.48
N LEU A 57 10.58 7.02 -20.57
CA LEU A 57 11.84 6.65 -21.24
C LEU A 57 13.10 6.67 -20.34
N ASN A 58 13.06 7.33 -19.17
CA ASN A 58 14.15 7.33 -18.19
C ASN A 58 14.00 6.25 -17.10
N GLU A 59 13.23 5.17 -17.37
CA GLU A 59 12.91 4.08 -16.44
C GLU A 59 12.22 4.50 -15.13
N PHE A 60 11.73 5.73 -15.05
CA PHE A 60 10.92 6.15 -13.91
C PHE A 60 9.55 5.47 -13.99
N ILE A 61 9.32 4.53 -13.08
CA ILE A 61 8.06 3.82 -12.90
C ILE A 61 7.24 4.54 -11.83
N GLN A 62 6.21 5.28 -12.24
CA GLN A 62 5.25 5.85 -11.31
C GLN A 62 4.08 4.89 -11.12
N ASN A 63 3.93 4.38 -9.89
CA ASN A 63 2.75 3.64 -9.49
C ASN A 63 1.69 4.61 -8.96
N ILE A 64 0.47 4.51 -9.48
CA ILE A 64 -0.66 5.35 -9.11
C ILE A 64 -1.77 4.44 -8.60
N THR A 65 -2.09 4.55 -7.31
CA THR A 65 -3.24 3.87 -6.73
C THR A 65 -4.43 4.82 -6.73
N LEU A 66 -5.56 4.35 -7.21
CA LEU A 66 -6.77 5.17 -7.33
C LEU A 66 -7.68 4.96 -6.12
N PHE A 67 -8.04 6.07 -5.49
CA PHE A 67 -8.94 6.17 -4.35
C PHE A 67 -10.15 7.04 -4.73
N LEU A 68 -10.81 6.66 -5.80
CA LEU A 68 -11.97 7.36 -6.35
C LEU A 68 -13.26 6.59 -6.01
N GLU A 69 -14.35 7.33 -5.85
CA GLU A 69 -15.70 6.78 -5.92
C GLU A 69 -16.06 6.39 -7.36
N PRO A 70 -17.04 5.48 -7.57
CA PRO A 70 -17.38 4.98 -8.90
C PRO A 70 -17.71 6.09 -9.92
N THR A 71 -18.30 7.20 -9.49
CA THR A 71 -18.69 8.31 -10.38
C THR A 71 -17.58 9.33 -10.63
N GLU A 72 -16.51 9.29 -9.84
CA GLU A 72 -15.43 10.28 -9.87
C GLU A 72 -14.49 10.04 -11.07
N LYS A 73 -13.83 11.12 -11.49
CA LYS A 73 -12.93 11.15 -12.65
C LYS A 73 -11.65 11.88 -12.30
N LEU A 74 -10.53 11.20 -12.50
CA LEU A 74 -9.18 11.78 -12.39
C LEU A 74 -8.55 11.89 -13.78
N ASN A 75 -7.93 13.03 -14.07
CA ASN A 75 -7.10 13.19 -15.25
C ASN A 75 -5.66 13.45 -14.82
N ILE A 76 -4.73 12.74 -15.45
CA ILE A 76 -3.30 12.87 -15.24
C ILE A 76 -2.66 13.24 -16.57
N THR A 77 -2.04 14.41 -16.61
CA THR A 77 -1.26 14.86 -17.76
C THR A 77 0.22 14.75 -17.43
N ILE A 78 0.98 14.09 -18.29
CA ILE A 78 2.43 13.98 -18.15
C ILE A 78 3.03 15.02 -19.08
N GLU A 79 3.53 16.10 -18.51
CA GLU A 79 4.14 17.21 -19.25
C GLU A 79 5.61 16.94 -19.59
N LYS A 80 6.23 17.89 -20.29
CA LYS A 80 7.68 17.91 -20.50
C LYS A 80 8.41 17.77 -19.14
N ASN A 81 9.61 17.18 -19.18
CA ASN A 81 10.42 16.86 -17.99
C ASN A 81 9.74 15.86 -17.03
N ASN A 82 8.83 15.01 -17.52
CA ASN A 82 8.12 14.00 -16.75
C ASN A 82 7.33 14.56 -15.56
N LYS A 83 6.88 15.82 -15.62
CA LYS A 83 6.04 16.42 -14.59
C LYS A 83 4.62 15.87 -14.69
N PHE A 84 4.07 15.37 -13.59
CA PHE A 84 2.68 14.90 -13.51
C PHE A 84 1.78 16.04 -13.04
N VAL A 85 0.70 16.29 -13.78
CA VAL A 85 -0.33 17.28 -13.43
C VAL A 85 -1.66 16.56 -13.24
N TYR A 86 -2.25 16.72 -12.07
CA TYR A 86 -3.50 16.07 -11.67
C TYR A 86 -4.65 17.07 -11.75
N THR A 87 -5.77 16.68 -12.36
CA THR A 87 -7.00 17.49 -12.42
C THR A 87 -8.24 16.60 -12.32
N GLY A 88 -9.39 17.18 -11.97
CA GLY A 88 -10.63 16.44 -11.75
C GLY A 88 -10.88 16.16 -10.26
N ASP A 89 -11.62 15.09 -9.98
CA ASP A 89 -12.02 14.72 -8.62
C ASP A 89 -10.81 14.24 -7.80
N GLN A 90 -10.71 14.72 -6.55
CA GLN A 90 -9.65 14.34 -5.62
C GLN A 90 -8.22 14.54 -6.16
N ALA A 91 -8.02 15.50 -7.08
CA ALA A 91 -6.75 15.68 -7.80
C ALA A 91 -5.58 15.98 -6.86
N GLU A 92 -5.69 16.99 -6.00
CA GLU A 92 -4.65 17.39 -5.04
C GLU A 92 -4.30 16.24 -4.08
N ARG A 93 -5.31 15.51 -3.64
CA ARG A 93 -5.13 14.33 -2.78
C ARG A 93 -4.37 13.23 -3.52
N HIS A 94 -4.71 12.92 -4.76
CA HIS A 94 -4.00 11.90 -5.55
C HIS A 94 -2.57 12.35 -5.86
N GLU A 95 -2.35 13.62 -6.16
CA GLU A 95 -1.02 14.19 -6.34
C GLU A 95 -0.18 13.99 -5.07
N TYR A 96 -0.71 14.39 -3.90
CA TYR A 96 -0.02 14.22 -2.63
C TYR A 96 0.31 12.76 -2.33
N ILE A 97 -0.67 11.86 -2.45
CA ILE A 97 -0.46 10.42 -2.19
C ILE A 97 0.56 9.81 -3.14
N THR A 98 0.57 10.23 -4.40
CA THR A 98 1.42 9.64 -5.43
C THR A 98 2.84 10.19 -5.41
N GLN A 99 3.00 11.48 -5.14
CA GLN A 99 4.27 12.20 -5.28
C GLN A 99 4.96 12.49 -3.94
N GLN A 100 4.20 12.75 -2.88
CA GLN A 100 4.74 13.35 -1.65
C GLN A 100 4.63 12.45 -0.41
N LEU A 101 3.61 11.59 -0.29
CA LEU A 101 3.38 10.79 0.92
C LEU A 101 4.63 9.97 1.31
N ASN A 102 5.24 9.26 0.36
CA ASN A 102 6.45 8.49 0.61
C ASN A 102 7.64 9.37 1.01
N ILE A 103 7.75 10.57 0.43
CA ILE A 103 8.83 11.51 0.81
C ILE A 103 8.62 11.97 2.25
N ASP A 104 7.40 12.33 2.62
CA ASP A 104 7.04 12.77 3.97
C ASP A 104 7.24 11.66 5.00
N THR A 105 6.85 10.42 4.69
CA THR A 105 7.01 9.29 5.60
C THR A 105 8.45 8.83 5.69
N PHE A 106 9.05 8.34 4.59
CA PHE A 106 10.42 7.83 4.59
C PHE A 106 11.46 8.90 4.95
N GLY A 107 11.18 10.17 4.68
CA GLY A 107 12.00 11.30 5.13
C GLY A 107 12.14 11.41 6.65
N LYS A 108 11.28 10.75 7.44
CA LYS A 108 11.37 10.70 8.91
C LYS A 108 12.21 9.56 9.46
N ILE A 109 12.74 8.66 8.63
CA ILE A 109 13.57 7.53 9.09
C ILE A 109 14.72 8.01 9.97
N ASN A 110 15.50 8.99 9.51
CA ASN A 110 16.64 9.49 10.29
C ASN A 110 16.21 10.10 11.64
N THR A 111 15.07 10.78 11.67
CA THR A 111 14.51 11.32 12.91
C THR A 111 14.11 10.20 13.87
N TYR A 112 13.40 9.18 13.40
CA TYR A 112 13.01 8.04 14.23
C TYR A 112 14.22 7.24 14.72
N GLU A 113 15.25 7.09 13.89
CA GLU A 113 16.48 6.40 14.23
C GLU A 113 17.23 7.13 15.36
N GLN A 114 17.40 8.45 15.25
CA GLN A 114 18.02 9.28 16.29
C GLN A 114 17.22 9.28 17.61
N ILE A 115 15.89 9.23 17.55
CA ILE A 115 15.04 9.08 18.73
C ILE A 115 15.22 7.68 19.34
N GLY A 116 15.28 6.64 18.50
CA GLY A 116 15.51 5.24 18.90
C GLY A 116 16.83 5.04 19.63
N GLN A 117 17.91 5.65 19.12
CA GLN A 117 19.24 5.64 19.76
C GLN A 117 19.22 6.26 21.16
N ARG A 118 18.40 7.31 21.36
CA ARG A 118 18.17 7.96 22.66
C ARG A 118 17.14 7.23 23.52
N ARG A 119 16.48 6.19 22.99
CA ARG A 119 15.45 5.37 23.65
C ARG A 119 14.28 6.19 24.20
N ASN A 120 13.94 7.30 23.54
CA ASN A 120 12.90 8.21 24.00
C ASN A 120 11.54 7.87 23.38
N SER A 121 10.79 6.96 23.99
CA SER A 121 9.51 6.49 23.45
C SER A 121 8.43 7.57 23.41
N SER A 122 8.45 8.54 24.33
CA SER A 122 7.53 9.68 24.31
C SER A 122 7.79 10.61 23.12
N GLU A 123 9.06 10.91 22.85
CA GLU A 123 9.44 11.71 21.68
C GLU A 123 9.11 10.99 20.37
N LEU A 124 9.29 9.66 20.31
CA LEU A 124 8.90 8.88 19.14
C LEU A 124 7.40 8.97 18.87
N LYS A 125 6.58 8.78 19.91
CA LYS A 125 5.11 8.90 19.82
C LYS A 125 4.74 10.28 19.29
N ASN A 126 5.27 11.35 19.89
CA ASN A 126 4.94 12.72 19.49
C ASN A 126 5.35 13.00 18.04
N ALA A 127 6.59 12.69 17.66
CA ALA A 127 7.09 12.95 16.31
C ALA A 127 6.28 12.20 15.24
N SER A 128 5.95 10.94 15.52
CA SER A 128 5.21 10.08 14.60
C SER A 128 3.73 10.46 14.47
N GLU A 129 3.09 10.81 15.58
CA GLU A 129 1.69 11.26 15.60
C GLU A 129 1.52 12.63 14.94
N LEU A 130 2.48 13.55 15.13
CA LEU A 130 2.47 14.85 14.44
C LEU A 130 2.61 14.68 12.93
N LEU A 131 3.45 13.75 12.46
CA LEU A 131 3.52 13.41 11.05
C LEU A 131 2.16 12.90 10.54
N LEU A 132 1.55 11.94 11.25
CA LEU A 132 0.26 11.40 10.86
C LEU A 132 -0.81 12.49 10.78
N LEU A 133 -0.86 13.42 11.75
CA LEU A 133 -1.78 14.55 11.73
C LEU A 133 -1.56 15.47 10.51
N ASP A 134 -0.31 15.75 10.15
CA ASP A 134 0.01 16.52 8.94
C ASP A 134 -0.45 15.80 7.66
N ILE A 135 -0.21 14.49 7.57
CA ILE A 135 -0.68 13.65 6.45
C ILE A 135 -2.22 13.68 6.36
N LEU A 136 -2.90 13.51 7.49
CA LEU A 136 -4.37 13.55 7.56
C LEU A 136 -4.92 14.90 7.10
N ARG A 137 -4.27 16.00 7.49
CA ARG A 137 -4.63 17.35 7.03
C ARG A 137 -4.46 17.50 5.52
N LYS A 138 -3.31 17.10 4.97
CA LYS A 138 -3.03 17.16 3.51
C LYS A 138 -3.94 16.26 2.68
N THR A 139 -4.53 15.24 3.29
CA THR A 139 -5.47 14.31 2.63
C THR A 139 -6.92 14.57 3.00
N GLU A 140 -7.21 15.62 3.77
CA GLU A 140 -8.54 16.01 4.24
C GLU A 140 -9.28 14.89 4.99
N LEU A 141 -8.54 14.03 5.69
CA LEU A 141 -9.08 12.96 6.48
C LEU A 141 -9.21 13.39 7.95
N PRO A 142 -10.38 13.24 8.58
CA PRO A 142 -10.58 13.68 9.96
C PRO A 142 -9.85 12.82 10.99
N ASN A 143 -9.53 11.57 10.65
CA ASN A 143 -8.77 10.62 11.47
C ASN A 143 -8.31 9.44 10.61
N ILE A 144 -7.44 8.57 11.13
CA ILE A 144 -6.95 7.38 10.41
C ILE A 144 -7.79 6.11 10.66
N ILE A 145 -8.59 6.09 11.73
CA ILE A 145 -9.37 4.92 12.13
C ILE A 145 -10.54 4.72 11.17
N ILE A 146 -10.76 3.49 10.75
CA ILE A 146 -11.82 3.18 9.79
C ILE A 146 -13.17 3.11 10.49
N SER A 147 -14.16 3.80 9.94
CA SER A 147 -15.54 3.77 10.40
C SER A 147 -16.43 2.94 9.46
N PRO A 148 -17.40 2.15 9.97
CA PRO A 148 -18.36 1.42 9.15
C PRO A 148 -19.25 2.29 8.25
N LYS A 149 -19.30 3.61 8.48
CA LYS A 149 -20.06 4.57 7.66
C LYS A 149 -19.28 5.13 6.48
N GLU A 150 -17.97 4.91 6.44
CA GLU A 150 -17.11 5.43 5.37
C GLU A 150 -17.30 4.66 4.08
N THR A 151 -17.11 5.34 2.95
CA THR A 151 -17.12 4.71 1.62
C THR A 151 -15.90 3.80 1.43
N ILE A 152 -15.97 2.93 0.43
CA ILE A 152 -14.89 1.98 0.14
C ILE A 152 -13.59 2.73 -0.24
N SER A 153 -13.68 3.82 -1.00
CA SER A 153 -12.51 4.61 -1.41
C SER A 153 -11.77 5.20 -0.20
N ILE A 154 -12.51 5.78 0.74
CA ILE A 154 -11.96 6.39 1.96
C ILE A 154 -11.34 5.33 2.86
N ARG A 155 -11.97 4.16 3.02
CA ARG A 155 -11.37 3.05 3.78
C ARG A 155 -10.06 2.56 3.16
N ARG A 156 -10.01 2.45 1.83
CA ARG A 156 -8.80 2.07 1.09
C ARG A 156 -7.69 3.10 1.26
N LEU A 157 -8.02 4.39 1.16
CA LEU A 157 -7.09 5.49 1.36
C LEU A 157 -6.52 5.51 2.78
N LYS A 158 -7.38 5.44 3.80
CA LYS A 158 -6.98 5.36 5.21
C LYS A 158 -6.04 4.18 5.45
N ASN A 159 -6.38 3.01 4.93
CA ASN A 159 -5.50 1.85 5.03
C ASN A 159 -4.15 2.09 4.35
N TYR A 160 -4.14 2.62 3.14
CA TYR A 160 -2.90 2.91 2.43
C TYR A 160 -1.97 3.84 3.24
N ILE A 161 -2.51 4.97 3.72
CA ILE A 161 -1.78 5.92 4.56
C ILE A 161 -1.29 5.26 5.86
N LYS A 162 -2.20 4.57 6.56
CA LYS A 162 -1.92 3.93 7.86
C LYS A 162 -0.75 2.96 7.75
N TYR A 163 -0.80 2.04 6.78
CA TYR A 163 0.24 1.02 6.64
C TYR A 163 1.51 1.56 6.02
N ASN A 164 1.45 2.63 5.19
CA ASN A 164 2.66 3.32 4.72
C ASN A 164 3.43 3.97 5.88
N TRP A 165 2.71 4.72 6.72
CA TRP A 165 3.25 5.36 7.90
C TRP A 165 3.77 4.35 8.93
N LEU A 166 2.95 3.37 9.31
CA LEU A 166 3.34 2.32 10.26
C LEU A 166 4.53 1.51 9.75
N TYR A 167 4.58 1.19 8.45
CA TYR A 167 5.72 0.47 7.89
C TYR A 167 7.02 1.23 8.08
N THR A 168 7.04 2.52 7.75
CA THR A 168 8.23 3.37 7.91
C THR A 168 8.70 3.47 9.36
N LEU A 169 7.76 3.61 10.28
CA LEU A 169 8.04 3.62 11.69
C LEU A 169 8.60 2.26 12.16
N PHE A 170 7.96 1.17 11.76
CA PHE A 170 8.27 -0.18 12.20
C PHE A 170 9.61 -0.68 11.66
N THR A 171 9.98 -0.36 10.43
CA THR A 171 11.31 -0.66 9.89
C THR A 171 12.40 0.01 10.71
N THR A 172 12.18 1.24 11.15
CA THR A 172 13.18 1.98 11.93
C THR A 172 13.33 1.43 13.35
N ILE A 173 12.23 1.14 14.05
CA ILE A 173 12.29 0.65 15.43
C ILE A 173 12.72 -0.82 15.55
N ASN A 174 12.64 -1.61 14.48
CA ASN A 174 12.87 -3.06 14.55
C ASN A 174 14.31 -3.43 14.96
N HIS A 175 15.28 -2.55 14.64
CA HIS A 175 16.70 -2.71 14.94
C HIS A 175 17.11 -2.12 16.31
N GLN A 176 16.18 -1.53 17.05
CA GLN A 176 16.45 -0.87 18.33
C GLN A 176 16.42 -1.84 19.53
N ASP A 177 16.83 -1.34 20.70
CA ASP A 177 16.80 -2.05 21.97
C ASP A 177 15.43 -2.72 22.25
N LYS A 178 15.47 -3.92 22.87
CA LYS A 178 14.28 -4.76 23.11
C LYS A 178 13.20 -4.05 23.93
N HIS A 179 13.57 -3.28 24.95
CA HIS A 179 12.60 -2.58 25.80
C HIS A 179 11.94 -1.44 25.04
N PHE A 180 12.74 -0.59 24.39
CA PHE A 180 12.24 0.50 23.56
C PHE A 180 11.32 0.00 22.44
N LYS A 181 11.76 -1.03 21.71
CA LYS A 181 10.99 -1.68 20.66
C LYS A 181 9.67 -2.23 21.18
N LYS A 182 9.67 -2.91 22.33
CA LYS A 182 8.45 -3.43 22.97
C LYS A 182 7.47 -2.30 23.28
N GLU A 183 7.93 -1.21 23.89
CA GLU A 183 7.06 -0.08 24.23
C GLU A 183 6.45 0.57 22.99
N ALA A 184 7.28 0.84 21.97
CA ALA A 184 6.84 1.43 20.72
C ALA A 184 5.82 0.55 20.01
N LEU A 185 6.15 -0.72 19.73
CA LEU A 185 5.26 -1.65 19.04
C LEU A 185 3.92 -1.80 19.77
N ASN A 186 3.93 -1.91 21.10
CA ASN A 186 2.70 -2.02 21.89
C ASN A 186 1.78 -0.81 21.76
N TYR A 187 2.35 0.39 21.74
CA TYR A 187 1.57 1.62 21.59
C TYR A 187 0.83 1.65 20.24
N TYR A 188 1.55 1.45 19.14
CA TYR A 188 0.95 1.53 17.80
C TYR A 188 0.05 0.35 17.50
N TYR A 189 0.38 -0.83 18.02
CA TYR A 189 -0.47 -2.01 17.92
C TYR A 189 -1.86 -1.73 18.50
N LYS A 190 -1.92 -1.33 19.79
CA LYS A 190 -3.18 -1.07 20.49
C LYS A 190 -3.98 0.05 19.84
N LYS A 191 -3.30 1.12 19.41
CA LYS A 191 -3.98 2.31 18.90
C LYS A 191 -4.50 2.15 17.47
N TYR A 192 -3.82 1.37 16.61
CA TYR A 192 -4.09 1.39 15.17
C TYR A 192 -4.28 0.03 14.50
N ILE A 193 -3.90 -1.07 15.13
CA ILE A 193 -3.81 -2.38 14.46
C ILE A 193 -4.73 -3.42 15.11
N GLU A 194 -4.91 -3.38 16.43
CA GLU A 194 -5.69 -4.37 17.19
C GLU A 194 -7.08 -4.61 16.59
N THR A 195 -7.79 -3.53 16.23
CA THR A 195 -9.13 -3.61 15.63
C THR A 195 -9.15 -4.15 14.20
N ASP A 196 -8.00 -4.13 13.51
CA ASP A 196 -7.89 -4.61 12.14
C ASP A 196 -7.62 -6.12 12.08
N ILE A 197 -7.01 -6.71 13.13
CA ILE A 197 -6.60 -8.13 13.21
C ILE A 197 -7.62 -9.08 12.57
N PRO A 198 -8.91 -9.06 12.96
CA PRO A 198 -9.87 -10.04 12.47
C PRO A 198 -10.15 -9.93 10.96
N LYS A 199 -9.78 -8.81 10.33
CA LYS A 199 -10.07 -8.49 8.93
C LYS A 199 -8.81 -8.39 8.08
N PHE A 200 -7.63 -8.70 8.62
CA PHE A 200 -6.41 -8.67 7.81
C PHE A 200 -6.45 -9.74 6.73
N SER A 201 -6.21 -9.28 5.50
CA SER A 201 -6.15 -10.13 4.31
C SER A 201 -4.91 -9.88 3.46
N CYS A 202 -3.97 -9.03 3.94
CA CYS A 202 -2.84 -8.51 3.18
C CYS A 202 -3.20 -8.13 1.75
N ALA A 203 -4.24 -7.30 1.60
CA ALA A 203 -4.64 -6.79 0.29
C ALA A 203 -3.55 -5.91 -0.37
N THR A 204 -2.53 -5.51 0.39
CA THR A 204 -1.38 -4.73 -0.08
C THR A 204 -0.09 -5.23 0.57
N SER A 205 1.05 -5.03 -0.10
CA SER A 205 2.38 -5.36 0.44
C SER A 205 2.70 -4.59 1.73
N LEU A 206 2.19 -3.36 1.89
CA LEU A 206 2.37 -2.56 3.10
C LEU A 206 1.73 -3.21 4.34
N GLN A 207 0.52 -3.77 4.19
CA GLN A 207 -0.14 -4.51 5.26
C GLN A 207 0.68 -5.72 5.68
N TYR A 208 1.16 -6.50 4.70
CA TYR A 208 2.02 -7.64 4.94
C TYR A 208 3.26 -7.25 5.75
N ARG A 209 3.99 -6.21 5.32
CA ARG A 209 5.22 -5.77 5.98
C ARG A 209 5.01 -5.33 7.43
N VAL A 210 3.90 -4.66 7.72
CA VAL A 210 3.56 -4.25 9.09
C VAL A 210 3.25 -5.47 9.97
N ILE A 211 2.45 -6.43 9.47
CA ILE A 211 2.14 -7.66 10.22
C ILE A 211 3.41 -8.50 10.40
N GLU A 212 4.25 -8.61 9.38
CA GLU A 212 5.49 -9.38 9.44
C GLU A 212 6.39 -8.89 10.59
N VAL A 213 6.51 -7.56 10.77
CA VAL A 213 7.24 -6.99 11.91
C VAL A 213 6.59 -7.36 13.25
N LEU A 214 5.25 -7.33 13.34
CA LEU A 214 4.55 -7.72 14.56
C LEU A 214 4.73 -9.21 14.87
N ALA A 215 4.63 -10.07 13.86
CA ALA A 215 4.81 -11.52 13.97
C ALA A 215 6.25 -11.86 14.42
N LYS A 216 7.27 -11.25 13.79
CA LYS A 216 8.69 -11.37 14.20
C LYS A 216 8.92 -10.94 15.65
N ASN A 217 8.12 -10.00 16.15
CA ASN A 217 8.24 -9.46 17.51
C ASN A 217 7.11 -9.95 18.44
N LYS A 218 6.43 -11.07 18.10
CA LYS A 218 5.29 -11.57 18.87
C LYS A 218 5.58 -11.78 20.36
N SER A 219 6.80 -12.20 20.70
CA SER A 219 7.25 -12.42 22.08
C SER A 219 7.36 -11.12 22.91
N LEU A 220 7.39 -9.96 22.24
CA LEU A 220 7.41 -8.64 22.87
C LEU A 220 6.00 -8.07 23.05
N LEU A 221 5.04 -8.54 22.26
CA LEU A 221 3.66 -8.08 22.25
C LEU A 221 2.83 -8.85 23.30
N PRO A 222 2.08 -8.16 24.18
CA PRO A 222 1.18 -8.79 25.13
C PRO A 222 -0.06 -9.39 24.44
N ALA A 223 -0.35 -9.00 23.21
CA ALA A 223 -1.54 -9.41 22.48
C ALA A 223 -1.38 -10.78 21.82
N GLU A 224 -2.44 -11.59 21.83
CA GLU A 224 -2.52 -12.81 21.04
C GLU A 224 -2.72 -12.44 19.56
N LEU A 225 -1.68 -12.67 18.75
CA LEU A 225 -1.87 -12.66 17.30
C LEU A 225 -2.57 -13.97 16.93
N PRO A 226 -3.59 -13.93 16.06
CA PRO A 226 -4.25 -15.15 15.61
C PRO A 226 -3.26 -16.05 14.89
N THR A 227 -3.40 -17.34 15.11
CA THR A 227 -2.64 -18.37 14.40
C THR A 227 -3.45 -18.88 13.22
N TYR A 228 -2.78 -19.15 12.11
CA TYR A 228 -3.34 -19.65 10.87
C TYR A 228 -2.62 -20.93 10.45
N PRO A 229 -3.31 -21.82 9.71
CA PRO A 229 -2.66 -22.98 9.11
C PRO A 229 -1.49 -22.56 8.20
N ILE A 230 -0.38 -23.29 8.31
CA ILE A 230 0.76 -23.16 7.40
C ILE A 230 0.38 -23.76 6.05
N VAL A 231 0.51 -22.97 4.97
CA VAL A 231 0.20 -23.43 3.61
C VAL A 231 1.31 -24.33 3.07
N GLU A 232 2.56 -23.98 3.36
CA GLU A 232 3.76 -24.72 2.98
C GLU A 232 4.85 -24.46 4.02
N HIS A 233 5.48 -25.52 4.51
CA HIS A 233 6.46 -25.46 5.59
C HIS A 233 7.78 -24.85 5.14
N THR A 234 8.31 -23.93 5.95
CA THR A 234 9.55 -23.19 5.73
C THR A 234 10.28 -22.92 7.05
N ASP A 235 11.53 -22.45 6.99
CA ASP A 235 12.27 -22.02 8.18
C ASP A 235 11.58 -20.83 8.91
N ASP A 236 10.75 -20.07 8.18
CA ASP A 236 10.02 -18.90 8.68
C ASP A 236 8.62 -19.25 9.23
N ASP A 237 8.30 -20.52 9.47
CA ASP A 237 6.99 -20.98 9.99
C ASP A 237 6.61 -20.35 11.32
N THR A 238 7.61 -20.04 12.16
CA THR A 238 7.42 -19.34 13.44
C THR A 238 6.81 -17.95 13.27
N ILE A 239 6.97 -17.34 12.09
CA ILE A 239 6.39 -16.05 11.69
C ILE A 239 5.12 -16.30 10.86
N ASN A 240 5.18 -17.21 9.87
CA ASN A 240 4.10 -17.48 8.93
C ASN A 240 2.83 -18.01 9.62
N GLN A 241 2.96 -18.67 10.77
CA GLN A 241 1.79 -19.08 11.57
C GLN A 241 0.92 -17.90 12.00
N TYR A 242 1.42 -16.66 12.03
CA TYR A 242 0.62 -15.48 12.36
C TYR A 242 0.08 -14.73 11.13
N LEU A 243 0.26 -15.31 9.94
CA LEU A 243 -0.13 -14.73 8.67
C LEU A 243 -1.29 -15.52 8.06
N PRO A 244 -2.42 -14.88 7.70
CA PRO A 244 -3.47 -15.57 6.95
C PRO A 244 -2.95 -15.98 5.56
N GLN A 245 -3.65 -16.89 4.89
CA GLN A 245 -3.23 -17.48 3.61
C GLN A 245 -2.78 -16.44 2.56
N ASN A 246 -3.53 -15.35 2.39
CA ASN A 246 -3.15 -14.28 1.46
C ASN A 246 -1.86 -13.54 1.86
N CYS A 247 -1.57 -13.42 3.15
CA CYS A 247 -0.31 -12.85 3.63
C CYS A 247 0.85 -13.85 3.43
N GLN A 248 0.61 -15.16 3.61
CA GLN A 248 1.61 -16.18 3.28
C GLN A 248 1.93 -16.18 1.79
N LYS A 249 0.94 -15.96 0.91
CA LYS A 249 1.20 -15.74 -0.53
C LYS A 249 2.22 -14.62 -0.77
N GLN A 250 2.03 -13.46 -0.11
CA GLN A 250 2.93 -12.32 -0.23
C GLN A 250 4.35 -12.68 0.22
N TYR A 251 4.51 -13.48 1.28
CA TYR A 251 5.80 -13.99 1.72
C TYR A 251 6.52 -14.78 0.61
N PHE A 252 5.85 -15.77 0.00
CA PHE A 252 6.44 -16.56 -1.09
C PHE A 252 6.78 -15.68 -2.31
N GLN A 253 5.92 -14.69 -2.61
CA GLN A 253 6.13 -13.76 -3.71
C GLN A 253 7.34 -12.85 -3.48
N GLU A 254 7.52 -12.30 -2.27
CA GLU A 254 8.69 -11.48 -1.94
C GLU A 254 9.99 -12.30 -1.97
N LYS A 255 9.98 -13.54 -1.46
CA LYS A 255 11.14 -14.45 -1.53
C LYS A 255 11.49 -14.81 -2.97
N TYR A 256 10.50 -15.14 -3.80
CA TYR A 256 10.71 -15.39 -5.23
C TYR A 256 11.31 -14.17 -5.92
N ASN A 257 10.70 -12.99 -5.76
CA ASN A 257 11.17 -11.76 -6.42
C ASN A 257 12.61 -11.42 -6.04
N TYR A 258 12.96 -11.52 -4.76
CA TYR A 258 14.32 -11.30 -4.29
C TYR A 258 15.31 -12.30 -4.91
N LEU A 259 15.03 -13.61 -4.80
CA LEU A 259 15.91 -14.64 -5.33
C LEU A 259 16.01 -14.61 -6.86
N ASN A 260 14.94 -14.23 -7.54
CA ASN A 260 14.97 -14.06 -8.99
C ASN A 260 15.85 -12.87 -9.38
N HIS A 261 15.79 -11.76 -8.64
CA HIS A 261 16.63 -10.58 -8.88
C HIS A 261 18.12 -10.85 -8.65
N ILE A 262 18.48 -11.61 -7.61
CA ILE A 262 19.88 -11.95 -7.30
C ILE A 262 20.35 -13.27 -7.93
N GLU A 263 19.56 -13.87 -8.82
CA GLU A 263 19.80 -15.19 -9.42
C GLU A 263 20.10 -16.32 -8.41
N GLY A 264 19.44 -16.29 -7.25
CA GLY A 264 19.63 -17.26 -6.16
C GLY A 264 19.10 -18.66 -6.48
N HIS A 265 19.77 -19.67 -5.90
CA HIS A 265 19.54 -21.10 -6.18
C HIS A 265 18.10 -21.61 -5.91
N ASN A 266 17.37 -21.01 -4.96
CA ASN A 266 16.06 -21.51 -4.53
C ASN A 266 14.87 -20.84 -5.21
N LYS A 267 15.06 -19.96 -6.22
CA LYS A 267 13.94 -19.22 -6.83
C LYS A 267 12.84 -20.13 -7.40
N GLU A 268 13.21 -21.26 -8.02
CA GLU A 268 12.21 -22.17 -8.61
C GLU A 268 11.37 -22.90 -7.56
N TYR A 269 11.89 -23.12 -6.36
CA TYR A 269 11.11 -23.67 -5.25
C TYR A 269 9.95 -22.72 -4.89
N TYR A 270 10.24 -21.44 -4.71
CA TYR A 270 9.22 -20.42 -4.40
C TYR A 270 8.24 -20.22 -5.56
N ASN A 271 8.74 -20.23 -6.81
CA ASN A 271 7.90 -20.16 -8.02
C ASN A 271 6.89 -21.32 -8.09
N ARG A 272 7.34 -22.55 -7.79
CA ARG A 272 6.48 -23.74 -7.76
C ARG A 272 5.37 -23.59 -6.73
N ILE A 273 5.68 -23.13 -5.53
CA ILE A 273 4.69 -22.93 -4.46
C ILE A 273 3.64 -21.89 -4.87
N LEU A 274 4.06 -20.77 -5.47
CA LEU A 274 3.14 -19.75 -5.97
C LEU A 274 2.14 -20.30 -6.98
N LYS A 275 2.60 -21.17 -7.89
CA LYS A 275 1.73 -21.85 -8.87
C LYS A 275 0.81 -22.88 -8.22
N GLU A 276 1.37 -23.82 -7.46
CA GLU A 276 0.65 -24.99 -6.94
C GLU A 276 -0.31 -24.66 -5.78
N LYS A 277 0.04 -23.69 -4.94
CA LYS A 277 -0.70 -23.37 -3.71
C LYS A 277 -1.52 -22.08 -3.81
N PHE A 278 -1.13 -21.17 -4.69
CA PHE A 278 -1.73 -19.83 -4.79
C PHE A 278 -2.27 -19.49 -6.19
N ASN A 279 -2.17 -20.40 -7.15
CA ASN A 279 -2.68 -20.26 -8.52
C ASN A 279 -2.18 -18.99 -9.25
N GLU A 280 -0.89 -18.66 -9.11
CA GLU A 280 -0.24 -17.57 -9.89
C GLU A 280 0.14 -17.98 -11.32
#